data_AF-A0A453ANQ2-F1
#
_entry.id   AF-A0A453ANQ2-F1
#
_cell.length_a   1.000
_cell.length_b   1.000
_cell.length_c   1.000
_cell.angle_alpha   90.00
_cell.angle_beta   90.00
_cell.angle_gamma   90.00
#
_symmetry.space_group_name_H-M   'P 1'
#
loop_
_entity.id
_entity.type
_entity.pdbx_description
1 polymer ?
#
loop_
_entity_poly.entity_id
_entity_poly.type
_entity_poly.pdbx_seq_one_letter_code
_entity_poly.pdbx_strand_id
1 'polypeptide(L)'
;MVRLFWALKGGGFRVFLLSGRDEEALGASTAANLAAAGFAGYDRLILRSAGYRGQSSVVFKSAERRRLAAEGYRIRGNVGDQWSDLQGDCAGDRVFKVPNPMYFVP
;
A
#
# COMPACT_ATOMS: atom_id res chain seq x y z
N MET A 1 -2.15 2.29 -13.69
CA MET A 1 -2.54 2.45 -12.27
C MET A 1 -3.24 3.78 -11.97
N VAL A 2 -2.75 4.94 -12.45
CA VAL A 2 -3.36 6.26 -12.15
C VAL A 2 -4.86 6.36 -12.53
N ARG A 3 -5.29 5.74 -13.64
CA ARG A 3 -6.72 5.67 -14.02
C ARG A 3 -7.58 4.95 -12.98
N LEU A 4 -7.09 3.83 -12.42
CA LEU A 4 -7.80 3.10 -11.37
C LEU A 4 -7.87 3.93 -10.09
N PHE A 5 -6.78 4.59 -9.72
CA PHE A 5 -6.72 5.48 -8.57
C PHE A 5 -7.81 6.55 -8.63
N TRP A 6 -7.92 7.27 -9.76
CA TRP A 6 -8.93 8.29 -9.94
C TRP A 6 -10.35 7.74 -10.00
N ALA A 7 -10.56 6.56 -10.61
CA ALA A 7 -11.86 5.90 -10.60
C ALA A 7 -12.31 5.54 -9.17
N LEU A 8 -11.39 5.05 -8.32
CA LEU A 8 -11.68 4.73 -6.92
C LEU A 8 -11.99 5.99 -6.11
N LYS A 9 -11.16 7.04 -6.22
CA LYS A 9 -11.41 8.31 -5.54
C LYS A 9 -12.73 8.94 -5.98
N GLY A 10 -13.02 8.95 -7.28
CA GLY A 10 -14.30 9.45 -7.83
C GLY A 10 -15.50 8.63 -7.40
N GLY A 11 -15.32 7.34 -7.12
CA GLY A 11 -16.33 6.46 -6.54
C GLY A 11 -16.49 6.57 -5.01
N GLY A 12 -15.82 7.54 -4.36
CA GLY A 12 -15.92 7.77 -2.92
C GLY A 12 -15.07 6.82 -2.06
N PHE A 13 -14.19 6.01 -2.65
CA PHE A 13 -13.30 5.15 -1.88
C PHE A 13 -12.20 5.96 -1.19
N ARG A 14 -11.88 5.56 0.04
CA ARG A 14 -10.65 5.92 0.72
C ARG A 14 -9.51 5.11 0.13
N VAL A 15 -8.44 5.77 -0.30
CA VAL A 15 -7.31 5.12 -0.96
C VAL A 15 -6.05 5.31 -0.13
N PHE A 16 -5.49 4.21 0.34
CA PHE A 16 -4.25 4.17 1.10
C PHE A 16 -3.13 3.60 0.23
N LEU A 17 -1.95 4.21 0.29
CA LEU A 17 -0.76 3.74 -0.40
C LEU A 17 0.18 3.12 0.64
N LEU A 18 0.38 1.81 0.59
CA LEU A 18 1.19 1.05 1.55
C LEU A 18 2.43 0.48 0.86
N SER A 19 3.61 0.95 1.24
CA SER A 19 4.88 0.60 0.58
C SER A 19 5.95 0.15 1.56
N GLY A 20 6.77 -0.81 1.14
CA GLY A 20 7.92 -1.28 1.91
C GLY A 20 9.14 -0.35 1.88
N ARG A 21 9.07 0.78 1.14
CA ARG A 21 10.13 1.80 1.11
C ARG A 21 10.35 2.38 2.50
N ASP A 22 11.61 2.62 2.84
CA ASP A 22 11.98 3.25 4.11
C ASP A 22 11.45 4.69 4.17
N GLU A 23 10.75 5.01 5.25
CA GLU A 23 10.11 6.30 5.44
C GLU A 23 11.13 7.45 5.57
N GLU A 24 12.19 7.23 6.35
CA GLU A 24 13.19 8.24 6.68
C GLU A 24 14.04 8.59 5.47
N ALA A 25 14.52 7.57 4.75
CA ALA A 25 15.40 7.75 3.60
C ALA A 25 14.65 8.14 2.31
N LEU A 26 13.42 7.64 2.10
CA LEU A 26 12.74 7.74 0.81
C LEU A 26 11.38 8.45 0.87
N GLY A 27 10.96 8.96 2.02
CA GLY A 27 9.64 9.58 2.21
C GLY A 27 9.40 10.77 1.27
N ALA A 28 10.26 11.78 1.34
CA ALA A 28 10.12 13.00 0.56
C ALA A 28 10.14 12.74 -0.95
N SER A 29 11.10 11.93 -1.42
CA SER A 29 11.22 11.59 -2.85
C SER A 29 10.07 10.71 -3.34
N THR A 30 9.54 9.82 -2.49
CA THR A 30 8.37 9.01 -2.84
C THR A 30 7.12 9.88 -3.01
N ALA A 31 6.87 10.82 -2.09
CA ALA A 31 5.75 11.74 -2.19
C ALA A 31 5.85 12.63 -3.44
N ALA A 32 7.03 13.18 -3.72
CA ALA A 32 7.26 14.01 -4.91
C ALA A 32 7.01 13.23 -6.22
N ASN A 33 7.50 11.99 -6.31
CA ASN A 33 7.29 11.14 -7.49
C ASN A 33 5.83 10.72 -7.65
N LEU A 34 5.11 10.44 -6.55
CA LEU A 34 3.67 10.15 -6.61
C LEU A 34 2.89 11.34 -7.15
N ALA A 35 3.19 12.56 -6.68
CA ALA A 35 2.57 13.78 -7.18
C ALA A 35 2.87 13.99 -8.68
N ALA A 36 4.14 13.86 -9.09
CA ALA A 36 4.53 13.99 -10.50
C ALA A 36 3.86 12.94 -11.41
N ALA A 37 3.61 11.73 -10.89
CA ALA A 37 2.90 10.66 -11.61
C ALA A 37 1.36 10.79 -11.56
N GLY A 38 0.82 11.81 -10.89
CA GLY A 38 -0.62 12.10 -10.83
C GLY A 38 -1.38 11.38 -9.72
N PHE A 39 -0.70 10.83 -8.70
CA PHE A 39 -1.32 10.26 -7.50
C PHE A 39 -1.51 11.35 -6.44
N ALA A 40 -2.51 12.20 -6.61
CA ALA A 40 -2.86 13.26 -5.66
C ALA A 40 -4.13 12.91 -4.86
N GLY A 41 -4.19 13.30 -3.59
CA GLY A 41 -5.39 13.14 -2.78
C GLY A 41 -5.64 11.72 -2.25
N TYR A 42 -4.62 10.87 -2.17
CA TYR A 42 -4.69 9.65 -1.35
C TYR A 42 -4.91 10.01 0.13
N ASP A 43 -5.53 9.10 0.89
CA ASP A 43 -5.90 9.35 2.29
C ASP A 43 -4.71 9.17 3.25
N ARG A 44 -3.80 8.24 2.95
CA ARG A 44 -2.51 8.10 3.67
C ARG A 44 -1.45 7.47 2.76
N LEU A 45 -0.24 7.98 2.83
CA LEU A 45 0.96 7.28 2.38
C LEU A 45 1.61 6.63 3.60
N ILE A 46 1.69 5.31 3.61
CA ILE A 46 2.24 4.51 4.70
C ILE A 46 3.52 3.86 4.18
N LEU A 47 4.65 4.29 4.73
CA LEU A 47 5.98 3.78 4.42
C LEU A 47 6.50 2.94 5.58
N ARG A 48 7.56 2.17 5.34
CA ARG A 48 8.16 1.34 6.38
C ARG A 48 8.93 2.23 7.35
N SER A 49 8.44 2.30 8.58
CA SER A 49 9.12 3.00 9.67
C SER A 49 10.29 2.21 10.24
N ALA A 50 11.14 2.87 11.03
CA ALA A 50 12.32 2.28 11.64
C ALA A 50 12.02 1.01 12.48
N GLY A 51 10.87 0.97 13.17
CA GLY A 51 10.47 -0.18 14.00
C GLY A 51 10.20 -1.47 13.22
N TYR A 52 9.95 -1.38 11.92
CA TYR A 52 9.73 -2.53 11.03
C TYR A 52 10.96 -2.88 10.18
N ARG A 53 12.12 -2.24 10.41
CA ARG A 53 13.37 -2.63 9.76
C ARG A 53 13.75 -4.05 10.17
N GLY A 54 14.20 -4.85 9.22
CA GLY A 54 14.52 -6.28 9.42
C GLY A 54 13.30 -7.21 9.51
N GLN A 55 12.07 -6.71 9.64
CA GLN A 55 10.87 -7.52 9.60
C GLN A 55 10.42 -7.81 8.16
N SER A 56 9.76 -8.96 7.93
CA SER A 56 9.27 -9.31 6.60
C SER A 56 8.22 -8.31 6.10
N SER A 57 8.10 -8.20 4.77
CA SER A 57 7.08 -7.35 4.14
C SER A 57 5.66 -7.79 4.50
N VAL A 58 5.42 -9.10 4.66
CA VAL A 58 4.13 -9.63 5.09
C VAL A 58 3.76 -9.13 6.48
N VAL A 59 4.68 -9.19 7.45
CA VAL A 59 4.42 -8.78 8.84
C VAL A 59 4.09 -7.30 8.90
N PHE A 60 4.95 -6.45 8.32
CA PHE A 60 4.74 -5.01 8.27
C PHE A 60 3.39 -4.66 7.61
N LYS A 61 3.12 -5.19 6.42
CA LYS A 61 1.90 -4.82 5.68
C LYS A 61 0.63 -5.36 6.34
N SER A 62 0.69 -6.55 6.94
CA SER A 62 -0.44 -7.11 7.70
C SER A 62 -0.75 -6.27 8.92
N ALA A 63 0.27 -5.82 9.65
CA ALA A 63 0.09 -4.96 10.82
C ALA A 63 -0.58 -3.62 10.44
N GLU A 64 -0.14 -2.98 9.36
CA GLU A 64 -0.73 -1.71 8.91
C GLU A 64 -2.17 -1.90 8.39
N ARG A 65 -2.48 -3.00 7.68
CA ARG A 65 -3.85 -3.30 7.29
C ARG A 65 -4.75 -3.59 8.50
N ARG A 66 -4.24 -4.29 9.51
CA ARG A 66 -4.97 -4.52 10.77
C ARG A 66 -5.22 -3.21 11.51
N ARG A 67 -4.25 -2.29 11.51
CA ARG A 67 -4.41 -0.94 12.07
C ARG A 67 -5.52 -0.18 11.35
N LEU A 68 -5.55 -0.18 10.03
CA LEU A 68 -6.64 0.44 9.25
C LEU A 68 -8.00 -0.17 9.59
N ALA A 69 -8.08 -1.50 9.74
CA ALA A 69 -9.30 -2.17 10.17
C ALA A 69 -9.74 -1.75 11.58
N ALA A 70 -8.80 -1.63 12.51
CA ALA A 70 -9.06 -1.16 13.88
C ALA A 70 -9.47 0.32 13.93
N GLU A 71 -9.00 1.15 12.99
CA GLU A 71 -9.44 2.53 12.78
C GLU A 71 -10.88 2.62 12.19
N GLY A 72 -11.53 1.48 11.91
CA GLY A 72 -12.90 1.39 11.42
C GLY A 72 -13.03 1.32 9.89
N TYR A 73 -11.92 1.25 9.15
CA TYR A 73 -11.97 1.09 7.71
C TYR A 73 -12.26 -0.35 7.32
N ARG A 74 -13.15 -0.55 6.34
CA ARG A 74 -13.34 -1.83 5.67
C ARG A 74 -12.53 -1.88 4.38
N ILE A 75 -11.51 -2.72 4.33
CA ILE A 75 -10.66 -2.89 3.14
C ILE A 75 -11.41 -3.72 2.10
N ARG A 76 -11.94 -3.06 1.06
CA ARG A 76 -12.70 -3.73 -0.02
C ARG A 76 -11.80 -4.35 -1.08
N GLY A 77 -10.61 -3.79 -1.29
CA GLY A 77 -9.70 -4.20 -2.35
C GLY A 77 -8.26 -3.92 -1.98
N ASN A 78 -7.36 -4.80 -2.37
CA ASN A 78 -5.93 -4.66 -2.20
C ASN A 78 -5.22 -5.03 -3.50
N VAL A 79 -4.31 -4.17 -3.95
CA VAL A 79 -3.60 -4.30 -5.23
C VAL A 79 -2.11 -4.28 -4.95
N GLY A 80 -1.39 -5.28 -5.46
CA GLY A 80 0.04 -5.43 -5.23
C GLY A 80 0.68 -6.31 -6.28
N ASP A 81 1.98 -6.13 -6.48
CA ASP A 81 2.77 -6.91 -7.44
C ASP A 81 3.53 -8.06 -6.78
N GLN A 82 3.51 -8.16 -5.45
CA GLN A 82 4.08 -9.27 -4.70
C GLN A 82 3.01 -10.01 -3.90
N TRP A 83 3.18 -11.31 -3.70
CA TRP A 83 2.29 -12.07 -2.81
C TRP A 83 2.35 -11.55 -1.37
N SER A 84 3.51 -11.02 -0.96
CA SER A 84 3.68 -10.36 0.34
C SER A 84 2.76 -9.16 0.57
N ASP A 85 2.22 -8.56 -0.48
CA ASP A 85 1.30 -7.42 -0.41
C ASP A 85 -0.14 -7.85 -0.14
N LEU A 86 -0.47 -9.07 -0.58
CA LEU A 86 -1.81 -9.60 -0.70
C LEU A 86 -2.12 -10.68 0.33
N GLN A 87 -1.09 -11.21 0.99
CA GLN A 87 -1.19 -12.25 2.00
C GLN A 87 -1.13 -11.68 3.42
N GLY A 88 -1.52 -12.52 4.38
CA GLY A 88 -1.62 -12.17 5.80
C GLY A 88 -2.96 -11.51 6.13
N ASP A 89 -3.02 -10.89 7.30
CA ASP A 89 -4.29 -10.44 7.85
C ASP A 89 -4.83 -9.20 7.13
N CYS A 90 -6.15 -9.07 7.17
CA CYS A 90 -6.87 -7.92 6.62
C CYS A 90 -6.51 -7.63 5.16
N ALA A 91 -6.25 -8.66 4.35
CA ALA A 91 -5.93 -8.51 2.92
C ALA A 91 -7.03 -7.79 2.12
N GLY A 92 -8.25 -7.80 2.63
CA GLY A 92 -9.43 -7.17 2.03
C GLY A 92 -10.35 -8.16 1.33
N ASP A 93 -11.56 -7.72 0.97
CA ASP A 93 -12.59 -8.59 0.36
C ASP A 93 -12.13 -9.19 -0.98
N ARG A 94 -11.25 -8.48 -1.71
CA ARG A 94 -10.65 -8.97 -2.95
C ARG A 94 -9.21 -8.48 -3.12
N VAL A 95 -8.35 -9.38 -3.59
CA VAL A 95 -6.95 -9.08 -3.90
C VAL A 95 -6.72 -9.10 -5.42
N PHE A 96 -5.84 -8.23 -5.89
CA PHE A 96 -5.49 -8.10 -7.30
C PHE A 96 -3.97 -8.14 -7.46
N LYS A 97 -3.46 -9.24 -8.03
CA LYS A 97 -2.04 -9.43 -8.30
C LYS A 97 -1.64 -8.81 -9.63
N VAL A 98 -0.71 -7.87 -9.60
CA VAL A 98 -0.09 -7.29 -10.78
C VAL A 98 1.14 -8.13 -11.16
N PRO A 99 1.39 -8.41 -12.45
CA PRO A 99 2.60 -9.14 -12.87
C PRO A 99 3.86 -8.32 -12.61
N ASN A 100 4.88 -8.96 -12.04
CA ASN A 100 6.22 -8.42 -11.92
C ASN A 100 7.23 -9.58 -12.08
N PRO A 101 7.87 -9.73 -13.25
CA PRO A 101 8.83 -10.80 -13.50
C PRO A 101 10.26 -10.46 -13.01
N MET A 102 10.51 -9.24 -12.54
CA MET A 102 11.86 -8.75 -12.27
C MET A 102 12.44 -9.25 -10.95
N TYR A 103 11.60 -9.42 -9.93
CA TYR A 103 12.04 -9.85 -8.61
C TYR A 103 10.89 -10.44 -7.79
N PHE A 104 11.26 -11.19 -6.76
CA PHE A 104 10.35 -11.77 -5.78
C PHE A 104 10.69 -11.28 -4.38
N VAL A 105 9.67 -10.95 -3.60
CA VAL A 105 9.78 -10.65 -2.17
C VAL A 105 9.24 -11.85 -1.40
N PRO A 106 10.09 -12.59 -0.67
CA PRO A 106 9.67 -13.69 0.19
C PRO A 106 8.73 -13.24 1.32
#